data_AF-A0A7U9JE80-F1
#
_entry.id   AF-A0A7U9JE80-F1
#
_cell.length_a   1.000
_cell.length_b   1.000
_cell.length_c   1.000
_cell.angle_alpha   90.00
_cell.angle_beta   90.00
_cell.angle_gamma   90.00
#
_symmetry.space_group_name_H-M   'P 1'
#
loop_
_entity.id
_entity.type
_entity.pdbx_description
1 polymer ?
#
loop_
_entity_poly.entity_id
_entity_poly.type
_entity_poly.pdbx_seq_one_letter_code
_entity_poly.pdbx_strand_id
1 'polypeptide(L)'
;AEPEVETLYFLHLDVEFDQDAWEQARRKASRFVLVTTVPKEWKGQPMDAQEILKLYKGQISVEMNFAFLKDPFFTDEIYVKKPERVAVLGYLFLLALAIYRVFQRRVRQFITPEHPLKGPGGRKLTRPTGQAIFQLFPYVNVVLFKLPDGRIQRSLDRSLTPDQRRILQGLGMDESIYV
;
A
#
# COMPACT_ATOMS: atom_id res chain seq x y z
N ALA A 1 -61.02 -1.57 -37.10
CA ALA A 1 -60.30 -0.81 -36.07
C ALA A 1 -59.17 -0.10 -36.77
N GLU A 2 -59.10 1.22 -36.70
CA GLU A 2 -57.96 1.97 -37.22
C GLU A 2 -56.72 1.66 -36.35
N PRO A 3 -55.54 1.48 -36.95
CA PRO A 3 -54.33 1.17 -36.20
C PRO A 3 -53.92 2.36 -35.34
N GLU A 4 -53.60 2.09 -34.08
CA GLU A 4 -53.11 3.07 -33.12
C GLU A 4 -51.70 3.51 -33.53
N VAL A 5 -51.53 4.78 -33.87
CA VAL A 5 -50.24 5.33 -34.33
C VAL A 5 -49.58 6.09 -33.18
N GLU A 6 -48.42 5.60 -32.75
CA GLU A 6 -47.60 6.25 -31.73
C GLU A 6 -46.43 6.99 -32.39
N THR A 7 -46.28 8.28 -32.10
CA THR A 7 -45.17 9.08 -32.65
C THR A 7 -43.97 9.00 -31.70
N LEU A 8 -42.89 8.39 -32.17
CA LEU A 8 -41.63 8.30 -31.44
C LEU A 8 -40.61 9.30 -31.99
N TYR A 9 -39.98 10.05 -31.10
CA TYR A 9 -38.91 10.98 -31.44
C TYR A 9 -37.55 10.33 -31.16
N PHE A 10 -36.66 10.40 -32.14
CA PHE A 10 -35.28 9.95 -32.01
C PHE A 10 -34.36 11.15 -32.14
N LEU A 11 -33.46 11.31 -31.18
CA LEU A 11 -32.40 12.29 -31.24
C LEU A 11 -31.25 11.70 -32.07
N HIS A 12 -31.04 12.24 -33.27
CA HIS A 12 -29.87 11.92 -34.05
C HIS A 12 -28.76 12.91 -33.70
N LEU A 13 -27.66 12.39 -33.15
CA LEU A 13 -26.47 13.17 -32.81
C LEU A 13 -25.32 12.68 -33.68
N ASP A 14 -24.75 13.59 -34.45
CA ASP A 14 -23.47 13.37 -35.12
C ASP A 14 -22.37 13.91 -34.21
N VAL A 15 -21.46 13.03 -33.81
CA VAL A 15 -20.32 13.37 -32.95
C VAL A 15 -19.08 13.36 -33.81
N GLU A 16 -18.41 14.50 -33.91
CA GLU A 16 -17.12 14.63 -34.56
C GLU A 16 -16.01 14.90 -33.54
N PHE A 17 -14.80 14.47 -33.89
CA PHE A 17 -13.63 14.66 -33.04
C PHE A 17 -13.09 16.08 -33.21
N ASP A 18 -13.14 16.86 -32.14
CA ASP A 18 -12.53 18.19 -32.09
C ASP A 18 -11.03 18.08 -31.80
N GLN A 19 -10.25 18.12 -32.89
CA GLN A 19 -8.79 18.05 -32.86
C GLN A 19 -8.18 19.21 -32.04
N ASP A 20 -8.72 20.42 -32.16
CA ASP A 20 -8.19 21.62 -31.51
C ASP A 20 -8.46 21.59 -30.00
N ALA A 21 -9.67 21.20 -29.59
CA ALA A 21 -10.00 20.98 -28.19
C ALA A 21 -9.14 19.88 -27.58
N TRP A 22 -8.90 18.80 -28.32
CA TRP A 22 -7.98 17.74 -27.89
C TRP A 22 -6.56 18.30 -27.69
N GLU A 23 -6.01 19.06 -28.64
CA GLU A 23 -4.64 19.55 -28.58
C GLU A 23 -4.44 20.55 -27.44
N GLN A 24 -5.42 21.42 -27.22
CA GLN A 24 -5.44 22.32 -26.08
C GLN A 24 -5.49 21.55 -24.75
N ALA A 25 -6.33 20.52 -24.66
CA ALA A 25 -6.43 19.68 -23.46
C ALA A 25 -5.11 18.93 -23.20
N ARG A 26 -4.50 18.32 -24.24
CA ARG A 26 -3.20 17.66 -24.13
C ARG A 26 -2.12 18.64 -23.72
N ARG A 27 -2.06 19.83 -24.31
CA ARG A 27 -1.05 20.84 -23.98
C ARG A 27 -1.17 21.31 -22.52
N LYS A 28 -2.39 21.48 -22.02
CA LYS A 28 -2.65 21.79 -20.60
C LYS A 28 -2.21 20.62 -19.70
N ALA A 29 -2.56 19.38 -20.05
CA ALA A 29 -2.19 18.18 -19.30
C ALA A 29 -0.68 17.86 -19.35
N SER A 30 0.04 18.30 -20.38
CA SER A 30 1.47 18.02 -20.58
C SER A 30 2.41 19.01 -19.87
N ARG A 31 1.90 20.11 -19.31
CA ARG A 31 2.73 21.12 -18.63
C ARG A 31 2.76 20.84 -17.13
N PHE A 32 3.92 20.43 -16.63
CA PHE A 32 4.17 20.27 -15.20
C PHE A 32 5.18 21.33 -14.75
N VAL A 33 4.72 22.36 -14.05
CA VAL A 33 5.59 23.42 -13.52
C VAL A 33 5.97 23.07 -12.09
N LEU A 34 7.27 23.06 -11.82
CA LEU A 34 7.84 22.72 -10.53
C LEU A 34 8.78 23.84 -10.11
N VAL A 35 8.50 24.45 -8.95
CA VAL A 35 9.39 25.43 -8.33
C VAL A 35 10.08 24.72 -7.17
N THR A 36 11.40 24.78 -7.14
CA THR A 36 12.19 24.05 -6.13
C THR A 36 13.36 24.90 -5.64
N THR A 37 13.69 24.75 -4.37
CA THR A 37 14.91 25.29 -3.75
C THR A 37 16.03 24.24 -3.66
N VAL A 38 15.82 23.05 -4.23
CA VAL A 38 16.82 21.98 -4.25
C VAL A 38 18.04 22.46 -5.06
N PRO A 39 19.26 22.38 -4.51
CA PRO A 39 20.48 22.78 -5.21
C PRO A 39 20.77 21.86 -6.40
N LYS A 40 21.59 22.34 -7.36
CA LYS A 40 21.98 21.57 -8.56
C LYS A 40 22.66 20.23 -8.25
N GLU A 41 23.26 20.11 -7.07
CA GLU A 41 23.76 18.86 -6.53
C GLU A 41 23.20 18.65 -5.12
N TRP A 42 22.63 17.48 -4.87
CA TRP A 42 22.08 17.13 -3.57
C TRP A 42 22.38 15.66 -3.25
N LYS A 43 22.84 15.38 -2.02
CA LYS A 43 23.23 14.02 -1.58
C LYS A 43 24.23 13.32 -2.53
N GLY A 44 25.15 14.09 -3.12
CA GLY A 44 26.17 13.57 -4.03
C GLY A 44 25.65 13.17 -5.41
N GLN A 45 24.46 13.64 -5.81
CA GLN A 45 23.88 13.41 -7.13
C GLN A 45 23.48 14.72 -7.80
N PRO A 46 23.67 14.85 -9.13
CA PRO A 46 23.15 15.98 -9.90
C PRO A 46 21.61 15.95 -9.91
N MET A 47 21.00 17.10 -9.66
CA MET A 47 19.55 17.28 -9.59
C MET A 47 19.06 17.89 -10.91
N ASP A 48 19.01 17.06 -11.95
CA ASP A 48 18.40 17.43 -13.21
C ASP A 48 16.86 17.47 -13.11
N ALA A 49 16.19 17.90 -14.17
CA ALA A 49 14.73 18.00 -14.20
C ALA A 49 14.04 16.64 -13.92
N GLN A 50 14.65 15.53 -14.33
CA GLN A 50 14.10 14.20 -14.13
C GLN A 50 14.19 13.78 -12.66
N GLU A 51 15.34 13.97 -12.01
CA GLU A 51 15.50 13.65 -10.59
C GLU A 51 14.67 14.58 -9.70
N ILE A 52 14.57 15.87 -10.04
CA ILE A 52 13.66 16.82 -9.34
C ILE A 52 12.19 16.35 -9.46
N LEU A 53 11.75 15.97 -10.66
CA LEU A 53 10.38 15.49 -10.88
C LEU A 53 10.12 14.19 -10.12
N LYS A 54 11.07 13.26 -10.13
CA LYS A 54 10.99 11.98 -9.41
C LYS A 54 10.93 12.18 -7.90
N LEU A 55 11.74 13.10 -7.36
CA LEU A 55 11.67 13.50 -5.95
C LEU A 55 10.28 14.03 -5.58
N TYR A 56 9.77 14.98 -6.37
CA TYR A 56 8.44 15.55 -6.16
C TYR A 56 7.34 14.49 -6.21
N LYS A 57 7.32 13.63 -7.24
CA LYS A 57 6.32 12.56 -7.37
C LYS A 57 6.44 11.52 -6.25
N GLY A 58 7.64 11.34 -5.68
CA GLY A 58 7.87 10.51 -4.50
C GLY A 58 7.16 11.00 -3.24
N GLN A 59 6.95 12.31 -3.10
CA GLN A 59 6.26 12.91 -1.94
C GLN A 59 4.81 12.42 -1.81
N ILE A 60 4.09 12.29 -2.93
CA ILE A 60 2.72 11.77 -2.96
C ILE A 60 2.67 10.37 -2.37
N SER A 61 3.68 9.54 -2.62
CA SER A 61 3.74 8.20 -2.03
C SER A 61 3.82 8.28 -0.51
N VAL A 62 4.56 9.25 0.06
CA VAL A 62 4.63 9.46 1.50
C VAL A 62 3.29 9.94 2.05
N GLU A 63 2.65 10.92 1.42
CA GLU A 63 1.37 11.49 1.86
C GLU A 63 0.23 10.46 1.85
N MET A 64 0.13 9.68 0.78
CA MET A 64 -0.86 8.61 0.64
C MET A 64 -0.69 7.53 1.72
N ASN A 65 0.52 7.37 2.27
CA ASN A 65 0.77 6.44 3.37
C ASN A 65 0.32 6.96 4.74
N PHE A 66 0.12 8.27 4.88
CA PHE A 66 -0.47 8.91 6.06
C PHE A 66 -1.96 9.15 5.92
N ALA A 67 -2.56 8.84 4.77
CA ALA A 67 -3.98 9.06 4.53
C ALA A 67 -4.87 8.34 5.58
N PHE A 68 -4.45 7.19 6.11
CA PHE A 68 -5.19 6.50 7.17
C PHE A 68 -5.27 7.30 8.47
N LEU A 69 -4.26 8.12 8.80
CA LEU A 69 -4.30 9.02 9.97
C LEU A 69 -5.19 10.24 9.72
N LYS A 70 -5.58 10.48 8.47
CA LYS A 70 -6.51 11.53 8.09
C LYS A 70 -7.93 10.98 7.92
N ASP A 71 -8.10 9.66 8.01
CA ASP A 71 -9.39 9.00 7.87
C ASP A 71 -10.10 8.97 9.23
N PRO A 72 -11.23 9.70 9.37
CA PRO A 72 -12.00 9.77 10.61
C PRO A 72 -12.38 8.38 11.14
N PHE A 73 -12.57 7.39 10.27
CA PHE A 73 -12.87 6.02 10.70
C PHE A 73 -11.83 5.44 11.67
N PHE A 74 -10.55 5.76 11.49
CA PHE A 74 -9.47 5.27 12.35
C PHE A 74 -9.14 6.21 13.51
N THR A 75 -9.50 7.50 13.41
CA THR A 75 -9.14 8.50 14.41
C THR A 75 -10.27 8.85 15.37
N ASP A 76 -11.54 8.72 14.95
CA ASP A 76 -12.72 9.07 15.76
C ASP A 76 -12.92 8.13 16.95
N GLU A 77 -12.37 6.91 16.89
CA GLU A 77 -12.38 5.96 18.01
C GLU A 77 -11.31 6.27 19.06
N ILE A 78 -10.36 7.18 18.76
CA ILE A 78 -9.22 7.47 19.63
C ILE A 78 -9.50 8.69 20.51
N TYR A 79 -10.17 8.44 21.64
CA TYR A 79 -10.47 9.49 22.63
C TYR A 79 -9.26 9.80 23.53
N VAL A 80 -8.54 10.86 23.18
CA VAL A 80 -7.39 11.33 23.96
C VAL A 80 -7.73 12.62 24.70
N LYS A 81 -7.80 12.54 26.03
CA LYS A 81 -8.25 13.66 26.88
C LYS A 81 -7.31 14.87 26.96
N LYS A 82 -6.04 14.73 26.58
CA LYS A 82 -5.00 15.75 26.78
C LYS A 82 -4.21 15.98 25.48
N PRO A 83 -3.92 17.23 25.09
CA PRO A 83 -3.17 17.54 23.87
C PRO A 83 -1.80 16.85 23.79
N GLU A 84 -1.08 16.72 24.90
CA GLU A 84 0.25 16.08 24.91
C GLU A 84 0.18 14.60 24.52
N ARG A 85 -0.90 13.92 24.90
CA ARG A 85 -1.12 12.51 24.55
C ARG A 85 -1.46 12.35 23.07
N VAL A 86 -2.09 13.34 22.44
CA VAL A 86 -2.33 13.36 20.98
C VAL A 86 -1.00 13.42 20.24
N ALA A 87 -0.09 14.27 20.69
CA ALA A 87 1.26 14.37 20.12
C ALA A 87 2.03 13.05 20.24
N VAL A 88 2.02 12.43 21.42
CA VAL A 88 2.66 11.12 21.65
C VAL A 88 2.08 10.04 20.74
N LEU A 89 0.76 10.01 20.59
CA LEU A 89 0.09 9.06 19.70
C LEU A 89 0.49 9.27 18.23
N GLY A 90 0.62 10.52 17.79
CA GLY A 90 1.15 10.84 16.46
C GLY A 90 2.56 10.26 16.24
N TYR A 91 3.45 10.38 17.22
CA TYR A 91 4.79 9.77 17.14
C TYR A 91 4.75 8.24 17.09
N LEU A 92 3.86 7.60 17.86
CA LEU A 92 3.68 6.16 17.82
C LEU A 92 3.21 5.68 16.46
N PHE A 93 2.26 6.38 15.84
CA PHE A 93 1.80 6.07 14.49
C PHE A 93 2.89 6.26 13.44
N LEU A 94 3.68 7.34 13.54
CA LEU A 94 4.83 7.58 12.67
C LEU A 94 5.83 6.42 12.75
N LEU A 95 6.15 5.97 13.97
CA LEU A 95 7.05 4.86 14.21
C LEU A 95 6.48 3.53 13.67
N ALA A 96 5.22 3.23 13.96
CA ALA A 96 4.55 2.02 13.47
C ALA A 96 4.51 1.99 11.94
N LEU A 97 4.21 3.12 11.29
CA LEU A 97 4.22 3.23 9.84
C LEU A 97 5.63 3.04 9.28
N ALA A 98 6.66 3.62 9.90
CA ALA A 98 8.04 3.43 9.48
C ALA A 98 8.44 1.94 9.53
N ILE A 99 8.14 1.25 10.63
CA ILE A 99 8.38 -0.20 10.79
C ILE A 99 7.62 -0.97 9.70
N TYR A 100 6.34 -0.67 9.49
CA TYR A 100 5.50 -1.30 8.47
C TYR A 100 6.09 -1.12 7.05
N ARG A 101 6.67 0.04 6.75
CA ARG A 101 7.31 0.31 5.44
C ARG A 101 8.61 -0.45 5.27
N VAL A 102 9.43 -0.50 6.32
CA VAL A 102 10.67 -1.30 6.30
C VAL A 102 10.32 -2.77 6.09
N PHE A 103 9.34 -3.30 6.82
CA PHE A 103 8.80 -4.65 6.64
C PHE A 103 8.37 -4.89 5.19
N GLN A 104 7.45 -4.07 4.66
CA GLN A 104 6.94 -4.25 3.30
C GLN A 104 8.07 -4.15 2.25
N ARG A 105 9.02 -3.23 2.44
CA ARG A 105 10.16 -3.06 1.52
C ARG A 105 11.05 -4.30 1.52
N ARG A 106 11.41 -4.81 2.71
CA ARG A 106 12.20 -6.05 2.84
C ARG A 106 11.47 -7.21 2.17
N VAL A 107 10.16 -7.35 2.44
CA VAL A 107 9.35 -8.41 1.84
C VAL A 107 9.33 -8.35 0.30
N ARG A 108 9.15 -7.15 -0.26
CA ARG A 108 9.11 -6.96 -1.71
C ARG A 108 10.44 -7.20 -2.42
N GLN A 109 11.58 -7.13 -1.72
CA GLN A 109 12.89 -7.32 -2.36
C GLN A 109 13.13 -8.74 -2.88
N PHE A 110 12.46 -9.73 -2.29
CA PHE A 110 12.59 -11.14 -2.70
C PHE A 110 11.37 -11.67 -3.46
N ILE A 111 10.41 -10.80 -3.81
CA ILE A 111 9.23 -11.15 -4.61
C ILE A 111 9.47 -10.62 -6.02
N THR A 112 9.53 -11.53 -6.99
CA THR A 112 9.75 -11.19 -8.39
C THR A 112 8.53 -11.59 -9.23
N PRO A 113 8.36 -11.04 -10.45
CA PRO A 113 7.31 -11.47 -11.37
C PRO A 113 7.35 -12.99 -11.67
N GLU A 114 8.54 -13.58 -11.69
CA GLU A 114 8.78 -15.01 -11.94
C GLU A 114 8.42 -15.86 -10.70
N HIS A 115 8.61 -15.29 -9.51
CA HIS A 115 8.33 -15.94 -8.23
C HIS A 115 7.36 -15.08 -7.38
N PRO A 116 6.09 -14.92 -7.79
CA PRO A 116 5.12 -14.16 -7.00
C PRO A 116 4.76 -14.90 -5.71
N LEU A 117 4.22 -14.18 -4.71
CA LEU A 117 3.50 -14.82 -3.61
C LEU A 117 2.11 -15.26 -4.07
N LYS A 118 1.56 -16.31 -3.46
CA LYS A 118 0.17 -16.71 -3.67
C LYS A 118 -0.69 -16.15 -2.53
N GLY A 119 -1.54 -15.19 -2.88
CA GLY A 119 -2.54 -14.64 -1.99
C GLY A 119 -3.73 -15.59 -1.77
N PRO A 120 -4.70 -15.18 -0.92
CA PRO A 120 -5.97 -15.88 -0.77
C PRO A 120 -6.63 -16.15 -2.13
N GLY A 121 -7.19 -17.35 -2.31
CA GLY A 121 -7.79 -17.77 -3.58
C GLY A 121 -6.78 -17.98 -4.73
N GLY A 122 -5.48 -18.10 -4.44
CA GLY A 122 -4.45 -18.40 -5.44
C GLY A 122 -4.01 -17.20 -6.30
N ARG A 123 -4.44 -15.98 -5.94
CA ARG A 123 -4.08 -14.76 -6.66
C ARG A 123 -2.57 -14.52 -6.61
N LYS A 124 -1.94 -14.32 -7.77
CA LYS A 124 -0.52 -13.97 -7.86
C LYS A 124 -0.29 -12.54 -7.36
N LEU A 125 0.59 -12.39 -6.39
CA LEU A 125 0.99 -11.11 -5.81
C LEU A 125 2.45 -10.82 -6.16
N THR A 126 2.67 -9.97 -7.16
CA THR A 126 4.01 -9.57 -7.64
C THR A 126 4.57 -8.35 -6.90
N ARG A 127 3.70 -7.50 -6.34
CA ARG A 127 4.06 -6.34 -5.50
C ARG A 127 3.08 -6.18 -4.32
N PRO A 128 3.01 -7.15 -3.41
CA PRO A 128 1.99 -7.16 -2.35
C PRO A 128 2.13 -5.97 -1.40
N THR A 129 1.02 -5.47 -0.88
CA THR A 129 1.02 -4.53 0.26
C THR A 129 1.35 -5.29 1.56
N GLY A 130 1.81 -4.58 2.60
CA GLY A 130 2.03 -5.18 3.92
C GLY A 130 0.79 -5.88 4.46
N GLN A 131 -0.39 -5.29 4.25
CA GLN A 131 -1.69 -5.88 4.58
C GLN A 131 -1.91 -7.21 3.85
N ALA A 132 -1.65 -7.28 2.54
CA ALA A 132 -1.78 -8.53 1.78
C ALA A 132 -0.79 -9.61 2.28
N ILE A 133 0.39 -9.20 2.76
CA ILE A 133 1.37 -10.11 3.38
C ILE A 133 0.83 -10.61 4.73
N PHE A 134 0.31 -9.72 5.59
CA PHE A 134 -0.24 -10.10 6.89
C PHE A 134 -1.43 -11.05 6.79
N GLN A 135 -2.25 -10.91 5.74
CA GLN A 135 -3.36 -11.82 5.45
C GLN A 135 -2.93 -13.26 5.13
N LEU A 136 -1.64 -13.53 4.96
CA LEU A 136 -1.10 -14.88 4.82
C LEU A 136 -0.85 -15.56 6.17
N PHE A 137 -0.80 -14.82 7.28
CA PHE A 137 -0.50 -15.34 8.62
C PHE A 137 -1.69 -15.50 9.60
N PRO A 138 -2.97 -15.17 9.30
CA PRO A 138 -4.03 -15.17 10.31
C PRO A 138 -4.35 -16.55 10.90
N TYR A 139 -3.95 -17.63 10.21
CA TYR A 139 -4.15 -19.02 10.64
C TYR A 139 -2.87 -19.71 11.12
N VAL A 140 -1.83 -18.93 11.44
CA VAL A 140 -0.63 -19.45 12.12
C VAL A 140 -0.92 -19.43 13.62
N ASN A 141 -1.27 -20.57 14.19
CA ASN A 141 -1.56 -20.67 15.62
C ASN A 141 -0.35 -21.22 16.37
N VAL A 142 -0.03 -20.59 17.50
CA VAL A 142 0.97 -21.07 18.44
C VAL A 142 0.26 -21.73 19.62
N VAL A 143 0.45 -23.03 19.77
CA VAL A 143 -0.03 -23.83 20.90
C VAL A 143 0.97 -23.73 22.04
N LEU A 144 0.46 -23.51 23.26
CA LEU A 144 1.26 -23.44 24.48
C LEU A 144 1.00 -24.68 25.33
N PHE A 145 2.01 -25.51 25.51
CA PHE A 145 1.97 -26.65 26.43
C PHE A 145 2.55 -26.23 27.77
N LYS A 146 1.75 -26.32 28.83
CA LYS A 146 2.24 -26.15 30.20
C LYS A 146 2.63 -27.51 30.75
N LEU A 147 3.94 -27.71 30.95
CA LEU A 147 4.48 -28.96 31.47
C LEU A 147 4.23 -29.08 32.99
N PRO A 148 4.27 -30.31 33.55
CA PRO A 148 4.10 -30.53 35.00
C PRO A 148 5.11 -29.80 35.89
N ASP A 149 6.29 -29.47 35.35
CA ASP A 149 7.34 -28.70 36.01
C ASP A 149 7.15 -27.18 35.90
N GLY A 150 6.05 -26.72 35.30
CA GLY A 150 5.71 -25.31 35.13
C GLY A 150 6.33 -24.65 33.90
N ARG A 151 7.16 -25.34 33.10
CA ARG A 151 7.70 -24.79 31.85
C ARG A 151 6.60 -24.65 30.80
N ILE A 152 6.74 -23.63 29.95
CA ILE A 152 5.89 -23.43 28.78
C ILE A 152 6.68 -23.82 27.55
N GLN A 153 6.20 -24.82 26.82
CA GLN A 153 6.70 -25.19 25.50
C GLN A 153 5.76 -24.64 24.44
N ARG A 154 6.29 -23.99 23.40
CA ARG A 154 5.50 -23.53 22.28
C ARG A 154 5.64 -24.49 21.11
N SER A 155 4.61 -24.58 20.30
CA SER A 155 4.65 -25.30 19.04
C SER A 155 3.65 -24.67 18.10
N LEU A 156 3.89 -24.79 16.79
CA LEU A 156 2.86 -24.50 15.82
C LEU A 156 1.81 -25.61 15.82
N ASP A 157 0.54 -25.26 15.60
CA ASP A 157 -0.55 -26.23 15.38
C ASP A 157 -0.38 -26.98 14.05
N ARG A 158 0.24 -26.32 13.07
CA ARG A 158 0.52 -26.83 11.72
C ARG A 158 1.83 -26.25 11.19
N SER A 159 2.50 -26.97 10.29
CA SER A 159 3.67 -26.42 9.60
C SER A 159 3.33 -25.17 8.79
N LEU A 160 4.27 -24.23 8.70
CA LEU A 160 4.10 -23.05 7.85
C LEU A 160 4.01 -23.44 6.38
N THR A 161 3.20 -22.69 5.63
CA THR A 161 3.13 -22.82 4.17
C THR A 161 4.45 -22.36 3.52
N PRO A 162 4.74 -22.80 2.27
CA PRO A 162 5.95 -22.38 1.57
C PRO A 162 6.10 -20.84 1.46
N ASP A 163 4.99 -20.13 1.23
CA ASP A 163 5.00 -18.67 1.13
C ASP A 163 5.23 -18.01 2.50
N GLN A 164 4.63 -18.53 3.58
CA GLN A 164 4.90 -18.05 4.94
C GLN A 164 6.37 -18.21 5.30
N ARG A 165 6.96 -19.39 5.05
CA ARG A 165 8.38 -19.65 5.30
C ARG A 165 9.29 -18.74 4.47
N ARG A 166 8.98 -18.57 3.18
CA ARG A 166 9.71 -17.67 2.29
C ARG A 166 9.68 -16.22 2.77
N ILE A 167 8.53 -15.76 3.30
CA ILE A 167 8.40 -14.42 3.88
C ILE A 167 9.29 -14.28 5.11
N LEU A 168 9.31 -15.26 6.02
CA LEU A 168 10.19 -15.25 7.20
C LEU A 168 11.67 -15.25 6.80
N GLN A 169 12.06 -16.12 5.88
CA GLN A 169 13.45 -16.19 5.40
C GLN A 169 13.92 -14.87 4.81
N GLY A 170 13.07 -14.21 4.01
CA GLY A 170 13.39 -12.90 3.46
C GLY A 170 13.41 -11.76 4.49
N LEU A 171 12.89 -12.00 5.70
CA LEU A 171 13.07 -11.13 6.87
C LEU A 171 14.29 -11.52 7.73
N GLY A 172 15.01 -12.58 7.36
CA GLY A 172 16.11 -13.13 8.16
C GLY A 172 15.63 -13.91 9.38
N MET A 173 14.43 -14.48 9.32
CA MET A 173 13.77 -15.22 10.39
C MET A 173 13.41 -16.63 9.93
N ASP A 174 13.11 -17.50 10.88
CA ASP A 174 12.59 -18.85 10.64
C ASP A 174 11.48 -19.19 11.65
N GLU A 175 11.06 -20.46 11.67
CA GLU A 175 9.95 -20.93 12.51
C GLU A 175 10.22 -20.82 14.01
N SER A 176 11.48 -20.68 14.44
CA SER A 176 11.87 -20.48 15.84
C SER A 176 11.29 -19.23 16.47
N ILE A 177 10.84 -18.24 15.69
CA ILE A 177 10.15 -17.08 16.26
C ILE A 177 8.80 -17.44 16.91
N TYR A 178 8.25 -18.61 16.56
CA TYR A 178 6.97 -19.12 17.07
C TYR A 178 7.13 -20.24 18.10
N VAL A 179 8.29 -20.91 18.16
CA VAL A 179 8.55 -22.15 18.91
C VAL A 179 9.51 -21.91 20.07
#